data_AF-A0A834YF57-F1
#
_entry.id   AF-A0A834YF57-F1
#
_cell.length_a   1.000
_cell.length_b   1.000
_cell.length_c   1.000
_cell.angle_alpha   90.00
_cell.angle_beta   90.00
_cell.angle_gamma   90.00
#
_symmetry.space_group_name_H-M   'P 1'
#
loop_
_entity.id
_entity.type
_entity.pdbx_description
1 polymer ?
#
loop_
_entity_poly.entity_id
_entity_poly.type
_entity_poly.pdbx_seq_one_letter_code
_entity_poly.pdbx_strand_id
1 'polypeptide(L)'
;MVSATKPISTYLLLLLSFSFIPSNSTDPTPSPWPLQFHSILFMNYSKGSLQMIDLWYDWPNGRNFNIIQNQLGKLLYDLEWNNGTSFFYTLDSNKECRSAQLEVGILRPNWLDGANYLGQKYVDGFLCNVWEKVDFVCKGSLQIIDLWYDWPNGRNFNIIQNQLGKLLYDLEWNNGTSFFYTLDSNKECRSAQLEVGILRPNWLDGANYLGQKYVDGFLCNVWEKVDFIWYYEDVLTKRPVHWVFYTGRAAHVMTFEVGAVLEDAKWQAPVYCFEKSGDQKNTELGSVVAGGSQENLVAGVLRGSMGL
;
A
#
# COMPACT_ATOMS: atom_id res chain seq x y z
N MET A 1 -35.88 -42.64 78.31
CA MET A 1 -35.16 -41.66 77.47
C MET A 1 -34.73 -42.41 76.22
N VAL A 2 -35.46 -42.24 75.12
CA VAL A 2 -35.29 -43.04 73.89
C VAL A 2 -34.77 -42.12 72.79
N SER A 3 -33.75 -42.64 72.12
CA SER A 3 -32.92 -42.06 71.07
C SER A 3 -33.72 -41.59 69.86
N ALA A 4 -33.41 -40.39 69.36
CA ALA A 4 -33.90 -39.89 68.07
C ALA A 4 -32.72 -39.83 67.08
N THR A 5 -32.76 -40.75 66.12
CA THR A 5 -31.84 -40.85 64.98
C THR A 5 -32.06 -39.70 64.00
N LYS A 6 -31.00 -38.94 63.68
CA LYS A 6 -31.02 -37.94 62.60
C LYS A 6 -30.55 -38.60 61.29
N PRO A 7 -31.24 -38.44 60.16
CA PRO A 7 -30.81 -39.00 58.90
C PRO A 7 -29.65 -38.17 58.32
N ILE A 8 -28.61 -38.87 57.85
CA ILE A 8 -27.45 -38.31 57.16
C ILE A 8 -27.87 -38.03 55.72
N SER A 9 -27.94 -36.76 55.33
CA SER A 9 -28.18 -36.35 53.95
C SER A 9 -26.86 -36.39 53.18
N THR A 10 -26.70 -37.40 52.32
CA THR A 10 -25.55 -37.52 51.41
C THR A 10 -25.78 -36.64 50.19
N TYR A 11 -25.12 -35.48 50.14
CA TYR A 11 -25.04 -34.65 48.93
C TYR A 11 -24.11 -35.31 47.91
N LEU A 12 -24.67 -35.84 46.83
CA LEU A 12 -23.94 -36.34 45.67
C LEU A 12 -23.45 -35.12 44.85
N LEU A 13 -22.18 -34.74 44.98
CA LEU A 13 -21.56 -33.76 44.09
C LEU A 13 -21.46 -34.37 42.67
N LEU A 14 -22.31 -33.91 41.76
CA LEU A 14 -22.22 -34.21 40.34
C LEU A 14 -21.07 -33.37 39.75
N LEU A 15 -19.86 -33.95 39.68
CA LEU A 15 -18.75 -33.40 38.93
C LEU A 15 -19.10 -33.44 37.44
N LEU A 16 -19.63 -32.33 36.91
CA LEU A 16 -19.72 -32.07 35.48
C LEU A 16 -18.29 -31.97 34.93
N SER A 17 -17.75 -33.12 34.52
CA SER A 17 -16.58 -33.18 33.65
C SER A 17 -16.98 -32.52 32.32
N PHE A 18 -16.64 -31.23 32.19
CA PHE A 18 -16.55 -30.59 30.88
C PHE A 18 -15.45 -31.33 30.11
N SER A 19 -15.85 -32.32 29.33
CA SER A 19 -15.03 -32.85 28.26
C SER A 19 -14.75 -31.66 27.34
N PHE A 20 -13.54 -31.10 27.43
CA PHE A 20 -12.98 -30.30 26.35
C PHE A 20 -12.93 -31.24 25.15
N ILE A 21 -13.95 -31.18 24.31
CA ILE A 21 -13.86 -31.73 22.96
C ILE A 21 -12.80 -30.85 22.30
N PRO A 22 -11.60 -31.36 21.98
CA PRO A 22 -10.72 -30.61 21.11
C PRO A 22 -11.52 -30.39 19.83
N SER A 23 -11.82 -29.14 19.49
CA SER A 23 -12.29 -28.83 18.15
C SER A 23 -11.15 -29.28 17.24
N ASN A 24 -11.33 -30.42 16.57
CA ASN A 24 -10.55 -30.74 15.38
C ASN A 24 -10.98 -29.73 14.33
N SER A 25 -10.50 -28.49 14.48
CA SER A 25 -10.56 -27.47 13.45
C SER A 25 -9.66 -27.98 12.35
N THR A 26 -10.24 -28.64 11.35
CA THR A 26 -9.53 -28.95 10.12
C THR A 26 -9.04 -27.63 9.53
N ASP A 27 -7.74 -27.56 9.21
CA ASP A 27 -7.17 -26.37 8.58
C ASP A 27 -7.98 -25.96 7.35
N PRO A 28 -8.19 -24.65 7.11
CA PRO A 28 -8.93 -24.19 5.96
C PRO A 28 -8.19 -24.54 4.67
N THR A 29 -8.93 -25.04 3.68
CA THR A 29 -8.43 -25.26 2.33
C THR A 29 -8.52 -23.97 1.52
N PRO A 30 -7.50 -23.62 0.70
CA PRO A 30 -7.60 -22.50 -0.22
C PRO A 30 -8.78 -22.67 -1.17
N SER A 31 -9.55 -21.60 -1.39
CA SER A 31 -10.58 -21.62 -2.42
C SER A 31 -9.94 -21.54 -3.80
N PRO A 32 -10.38 -22.34 -4.79
CA PRO A 32 -9.98 -22.16 -6.18
C PRO A 32 -10.34 -20.75 -6.66
N TRP A 33 -9.51 -20.19 -7.55
CA TRP A 33 -9.84 -18.93 -8.22
C TRP A 33 -11.15 -19.06 -9.03
N PRO A 34 -11.96 -18.00 -9.11
CA PRO A 34 -13.08 -17.94 -10.05
C PRO A 34 -12.60 -18.18 -11.49
N LEU A 35 -13.46 -18.77 -12.33
CA LEU A 35 -13.10 -19.07 -13.73
C LEU A 35 -12.82 -17.81 -14.56
N GLN A 36 -13.40 -16.67 -14.18
CA GLN A 36 -13.15 -15.38 -14.80
C GLN A 36 -13.15 -14.30 -13.73
N PHE A 37 -12.22 -13.35 -13.82
CA PHE A 37 -12.22 -12.14 -13.00
C PHE A 37 -11.35 -11.06 -13.63
N HIS A 38 -11.56 -9.83 -13.16
CA HIS A 38 -10.68 -8.69 -13.40
C HIS A 38 -10.09 -8.24 -12.06
N SER A 39 -8.82 -7.84 -12.06
CA SER A 39 -8.14 -7.32 -10.88
C SER A 39 -7.07 -6.30 -11.26
N ILE A 40 -6.80 -5.35 -10.37
CA ILE A 40 -5.66 -4.44 -10.48
C ILE A 40 -4.65 -4.85 -9.41
N LEU A 41 -3.46 -5.23 -9.83
CA LEU A 41 -2.38 -5.71 -8.97
C LEU A 41 -1.26 -4.68 -8.90
N PHE A 42 -0.76 -4.43 -7.69
CA PHE A 42 0.47 -3.67 -7.48
C PHE A 42 1.60 -4.63 -7.15
N MET A 43 2.63 -4.67 -7.99
CA MET A 43 3.77 -5.57 -7.83
C MET A 43 4.98 -4.79 -7.34
N ASN A 44 5.64 -5.30 -6.31
CA ASN A 44 6.94 -4.82 -5.85
C ASN A 44 7.96 -5.96 -5.96
N TYR A 45 8.85 -5.87 -6.94
CA TYR A 45 9.87 -6.88 -7.14
C TYR A 45 11.08 -6.63 -6.23
N SER A 46 11.79 -7.70 -5.88
CA SER A 46 12.90 -7.70 -4.92
C SER A 46 14.09 -6.78 -5.24
N LYS A 47 14.10 -6.14 -6.41
CA LYS A 47 15.08 -5.13 -6.84
C LYS A 47 14.57 -3.68 -6.75
N GLY A 48 13.36 -3.46 -6.23
CA GLY A 48 12.76 -2.14 -6.05
C GLY A 48 11.87 -1.66 -7.22
N SER A 49 11.79 -2.39 -8.33
CA SER A 49 10.89 -2.00 -9.43
C SER A 49 9.43 -2.26 -9.05
N LEU A 50 8.60 -1.22 -9.16
CA LEU A 50 7.14 -1.31 -8.98
C LEU A 50 6.45 -1.29 -10.35
N GLN A 51 5.35 -2.03 -10.45
CA GLN A 51 4.47 -1.94 -11.60
C GLN A 51 3.03 -2.17 -11.18
N MET A 52 2.12 -1.55 -11.91
CA MET A 52 0.69 -1.88 -11.86
C MET A 52 0.36 -2.85 -12.98
N ILE A 53 -0.45 -3.87 -12.68
CA ILE A 53 -0.98 -4.81 -13.65
C ILE A 53 -2.51 -4.74 -13.59
N ASP A 54 -3.13 -4.33 -14.69
CA ASP A 54 -4.56 -4.54 -14.94
C ASP A 54 -4.73 -5.92 -15.59
N LEU A 55 -5.25 -6.85 -14.80
CA LEU A 55 -5.31 -8.29 -15.07
C LEU A 55 -6.73 -8.70 -15.43
N TRP A 56 -6.89 -9.35 -16.58
CA TRP A 56 -8.11 -9.99 -17.04
C TRP A 56 -7.87 -11.49 -17.20
N TYR A 57 -8.34 -12.26 -16.22
CA TYR A 57 -8.21 -13.71 -16.21
C TYR A 57 -9.46 -14.36 -16.82
N ASP A 58 -9.30 -15.20 -17.84
CA ASP A 58 -10.38 -15.84 -18.59
C ASP A 58 -10.07 -17.32 -18.90
N TRP A 59 -10.26 -18.17 -17.88
CA TRP A 59 -9.95 -19.59 -17.96
C TRP A 59 -10.77 -20.37 -19.00
N PRO A 60 -12.11 -20.18 -19.13
CA PRO A 60 -12.90 -20.91 -20.14
C PRO A 60 -12.41 -20.69 -21.58
N ASN A 61 -11.83 -19.52 -21.85
CA ASN A 61 -11.25 -19.19 -23.16
C ASN A 61 -9.72 -19.33 -23.19
N GLY A 62 -9.11 -19.84 -22.12
CA GLY A 62 -7.69 -20.17 -22.07
C GLY A 62 -6.74 -18.98 -22.22
N ARG A 63 -7.13 -17.78 -21.74
CA ARG A 63 -6.35 -16.56 -21.90
C ARG A 63 -6.23 -15.76 -20.61
N ASN A 64 -5.11 -15.07 -20.48
CA ASN A 64 -4.85 -14.09 -19.43
C ASN A 64 -4.29 -12.82 -20.09
N PHE A 65 -4.88 -11.66 -19.79
CA PHE A 65 -4.45 -10.40 -20.38
C PHE A 65 -4.02 -9.43 -19.31
N ASN A 66 -2.78 -8.99 -19.40
CA ASN A 66 -2.13 -8.08 -18.47
C ASN A 66 -1.82 -6.77 -19.19
N ILE A 67 -2.31 -5.65 -18.67
CA ILE A 67 -1.83 -4.31 -19.05
C ILE A 67 -0.90 -3.85 -17.94
N ILE A 68 0.38 -3.80 -18.25
CA ILE A 68 1.47 -3.60 -17.30
C ILE A 68 2.01 -2.18 -17.47
N GLN A 69 1.80 -1.35 -16.46
CA GLN A 69 2.42 -0.05 -16.37
C GLN A 69 3.65 -0.15 -15.46
N ASN A 70 4.82 -0.10 -16.06
CA ASN A 70 6.09 0.08 -15.35
C ASN A 70 6.24 1.53 -14.86
N GLN A 71 7.05 1.75 -13.82
CA GLN A 71 7.42 3.09 -13.36
C GLN A 71 7.99 3.95 -14.49
N LEU A 72 7.25 4.99 -14.90
CA LEU A 72 7.65 5.92 -15.96
C LEU A 72 8.05 5.27 -17.31
N GLY A 73 7.81 3.98 -17.46
CA GLY A 73 8.12 3.17 -18.61
C GLY A 73 6.95 3.12 -19.59
N LYS A 74 7.16 2.42 -20.70
CA LYS A 74 6.11 2.20 -21.69
C LYS A 74 5.01 1.31 -21.10
N LEU A 75 3.76 1.61 -21.46
CA LEU A 75 2.63 0.72 -21.22
C LEU A 75 2.83 -0.56 -22.03
N LEU A 76 3.02 -1.67 -21.34
CA LEU A 76 3.29 -2.98 -21.92
C LEU A 76 2.03 -3.83 -21.83
N TYR A 77 1.65 -4.45 -22.93
CA TYR A 77 0.58 -5.43 -22.99
C TYR A 77 1.19 -6.82 -23.02
N ASP A 78 0.70 -7.70 -22.16
CA ASP A 78 1.09 -9.11 -22.10
C ASP A 78 -0.15 -9.99 -22.22
N LEU A 79 -0.27 -10.65 -23.37
CA LEU A 79 -1.34 -11.59 -23.67
C LEU A 79 -0.80 -13.02 -23.58
N GLU A 80 -1.22 -13.73 -22.54
CA GLU A 80 -0.80 -15.08 -22.23
C GLU A 80 -1.89 -16.10 -22.56
N TRP A 81 -1.47 -17.24 -23.10
CA TRP A 81 -2.33 -18.36 -23.46
C TRP A 81 -2.04 -19.59 -22.60
N ASN A 82 -3.07 -20.40 -22.35
CA ASN A 82 -2.95 -21.65 -21.59
C ASN A 82 -2.05 -22.72 -22.25
N ASN A 83 -1.68 -22.52 -23.53
CA ASN A 83 -0.73 -23.36 -24.24
C ASN A 83 0.74 -22.94 -24.03
N GLY A 84 0.99 -21.96 -23.16
CA GLY A 84 2.32 -21.45 -22.85
C GLY A 84 2.79 -20.28 -23.72
N THR A 85 2.07 -19.90 -24.79
CA THR A 85 2.47 -18.76 -25.62
C THR A 85 2.10 -17.44 -24.94
N SER A 86 3.05 -16.49 -24.89
CA SER A 86 2.80 -15.11 -24.45
C SER A 86 3.25 -14.11 -25.51
N PHE A 87 2.50 -13.02 -25.67
CA PHE A 87 2.82 -11.90 -26.55
C PHE A 87 2.99 -10.63 -25.73
N PHE A 88 4.17 -10.00 -25.84
CA PHE A 88 4.51 -8.75 -25.18
C PHE A 88 4.61 -7.65 -26.23
N TYR A 89 3.80 -6.60 -26.10
CA TYR A 89 3.78 -5.53 -27.10
C TYR A 89 3.45 -4.16 -26.52
N THR A 90 3.82 -3.10 -27.25
CA THR A 90 3.43 -1.72 -26.93
C THR A 90 2.50 -1.18 -28.02
N LEU A 91 1.59 -0.28 -27.64
CA LEU A 91 0.70 0.43 -28.59
C LEU A 91 1.13 1.89 -28.83
N ASP A 92 2.28 2.29 -28.27
CA ASP A 92 2.89 3.60 -28.53
C ASP A 92 3.40 3.71 -29.97
N SER A 93 3.98 4.87 -30.34
CA SER A 93 4.49 5.10 -31.70
C SER A 93 5.59 4.12 -32.12
N ASN A 94 6.27 3.48 -31.17
CA ASN A 94 7.37 2.55 -31.43
C ASN A 94 6.88 1.15 -31.81
N LYS A 95 5.66 0.76 -31.37
CA LYS A 95 4.99 -0.50 -31.73
C LYS A 95 5.89 -1.73 -31.61
N GLU A 96 6.50 -1.90 -30.45
CA GLU A 96 7.36 -3.04 -30.18
C GLU A 96 6.51 -4.30 -29.97
N CYS A 97 6.99 -5.44 -30.45
CA CYS A 97 6.31 -6.73 -30.28
C CYS A 97 7.32 -7.87 -30.19
N ARG A 98 7.14 -8.76 -29.22
CA ARG A 98 7.88 -10.02 -29.09
C ARG A 98 6.97 -11.12 -28.54
N SER A 99 7.26 -12.37 -28.87
CA SER A 99 6.60 -13.52 -28.28
C SER A 99 7.58 -14.34 -27.42
N ALA A 100 7.04 -15.09 -26.47
CA ALA A 100 7.77 -16.06 -25.67
C ALA A 100 6.93 -17.35 -25.53
N GLN A 101 7.61 -18.46 -25.29
CA GLN A 101 6.99 -19.74 -24.95
C GLN A 101 7.39 -20.10 -23.52
N LEU A 102 6.41 -20.21 -22.63
CA LEU A 102 6.54 -20.54 -21.23
C LEU A 102 6.03 -21.97 -20.98
N GLU A 103 6.60 -22.67 -19.99
CA GLU A 103 6.29 -24.08 -19.75
C GLU A 103 4.91 -24.32 -19.14
N VAL A 104 4.40 -23.36 -18.36
CA VAL A 104 3.23 -23.56 -17.48
C VAL A 104 1.96 -22.87 -18.01
N GLY A 105 2.09 -21.90 -18.93
CA GLY A 105 0.97 -21.07 -19.40
C GLY A 105 0.30 -20.30 -18.26
N ILE A 106 -0.99 -20.01 -18.39
CA ILE A 106 -1.77 -19.31 -17.36
C ILE A 106 -2.04 -20.22 -16.15
N LEU A 107 -2.06 -19.64 -14.94
CA LEU A 107 -2.35 -20.38 -13.71
C LEU A 107 -3.73 -21.04 -13.77
N ARG A 108 -3.82 -22.30 -13.31
CA ARG A 108 -5.09 -23.03 -13.20
C ARG A 108 -5.89 -22.51 -12.00
N PRO A 109 -7.23 -22.61 -11.99
CA PRO A 109 -8.03 -22.18 -10.85
C PRO A 109 -7.58 -22.75 -9.50
N ASN A 110 -7.11 -23.98 -9.50
CA ASN A 110 -6.67 -24.70 -8.31
C ASN A 110 -5.15 -24.68 -8.11
N TRP A 111 -4.45 -23.67 -8.64
CA TRP A 111 -2.98 -23.60 -8.60
C TRP A 111 -2.39 -23.65 -7.18
N LEU A 112 -3.16 -23.29 -6.14
CA LEU A 112 -2.73 -23.31 -4.73
C LEU A 112 -3.06 -24.65 -4.02
N ASP A 113 -3.58 -25.65 -4.73
CA ASP A 113 -3.80 -27.00 -4.18
C ASP A 113 -2.49 -27.59 -3.63
N GLY A 114 -2.59 -28.22 -2.45
CA GLY A 114 -1.45 -28.80 -1.74
C GLY A 114 -0.53 -27.80 -1.04
N ALA A 115 -0.91 -26.52 -0.92
CA ALA A 115 -0.17 -25.54 -0.14
C ALA A 115 -0.25 -25.83 1.37
N ASN A 116 0.81 -25.51 2.10
CA ASN A 116 0.89 -25.66 3.55
C ASN A 116 0.20 -24.49 4.23
N TYR A 117 -0.74 -24.75 5.14
CA TYR A 117 -1.36 -23.69 5.93
C TYR A 117 -0.42 -23.22 7.04
N LEU A 118 -0.23 -21.90 7.15
CA LEU A 118 0.66 -21.26 8.12
C LEU A 118 -0.08 -20.59 9.29
N GLY A 119 -1.41 -20.61 9.29
CA GLY A 119 -2.24 -19.94 10.29
C GLY A 119 -2.80 -18.60 9.82
N GLN A 120 -3.42 -17.87 10.75
CA GLN A 120 -4.00 -16.56 10.47
C GLN A 120 -3.04 -15.44 10.82
N LYS A 121 -2.99 -14.40 9.99
CA LYS A 121 -2.19 -13.20 10.23
C LYS A 121 -2.93 -11.96 9.74
N TYR A 122 -2.74 -10.85 10.45
CA TYR A 122 -3.12 -9.54 9.93
C TYR A 122 -2.17 -9.10 8.81
N VAL A 123 -2.71 -8.85 7.62
CA VAL A 123 -2.01 -8.31 6.44
C VAL A 123 -2.79 -7.09 5.96
N ASP A 124 -2.12 -5.94 5.90
CA ASP A 124 -2.71 -4.63 5.52
C ASP A 124 -4.05 -4.30 6.22
N GLY A 125 -4.20 -4.72 7.48
CA GLY A 125 -5.39 -4.48 8.29
C GLY A 125 -6.45 -5.58 8.24
N PHE A 126 -6.27 -6.64 7.44
CA PHE A 126 -7.22 -7.74 7.28
C PHE A 126 -6.71 -9.01 7.96
N LEU A 127 -7.59 -9.70 8.69
CA LEU A 127 -7.28 -11.04 9.20
C LEU A 127 -7.34 -12.03 8.02
N CYS A 128 -6.17 -12.53 7.62
CA CYS A 128 -6.02 -13.43 6.47
C CYS A 128 -5.58 -14.82 6.93
N ASN A 129 -6.14 -15.85 6.30
CA ASN A 129 -5.53 -17.19 6.30
C ASN A 129 -4.28 -17.14 5.41
N VAL A 130 -3.17 -17.69 5.88
CA VAL A 130 -1.87 -17.65 5.17
C VAL A 130 -1.51 -19.07 4.75
N TRP A 131 -1.16 -19.24 3.49
CA TRP A 131 -0.62 -20.49 2.97
C TRP A 131 0.75 -20.25 2.35
N GLU A 132 1.61 -21.26 2.44
CA GLU A 132 2.89 -21.30 1.77
C GLU A 132 2.89 -22.46 0.78
N LYS A 133 3.17 -22.11 -0.47
CA LYS A 133 3.59 -23.07 -1.48
C LYS A 133 5.05 -22.72 -1.73
N VAL A 134 5.96 -23.66 -1.47
CA VAL A 134 7.41 -23.39 -1.43
C VAL A 134 7.81 -22.64 -2.70
N ASP A 135 8.44 -21.48 -2.50
CA ASP A 135 8.73 -20.37 -3.42
C ASP A 135 7.81 -19.15 -3.24
N PHE A 136 8.46 -18.01 -2.96
CA PHE A 136 7.95 -16.63 -2.82
C PHE A 136 7.53 -16.16 -1.40
N VAL A 137 8.37 -15.30 -0.82
CA VAL A 137 8.02 -14.43 0.32
C VAL A 137 8.42 -13.00 -0.02
N CYS A 138 7.49 -12.04 0.07
CA CYS A 138 7.76 -10.60 0.11
C CYS A 138 6.91 -9.96 1.20
N LYS A 139 7.55 -9.21 2.12
CA LYS A 139 6.87 -8.39 3.14
C LYS A 139 7.17 -6.93 2.85
N GLY A 140 6.15 -6.18 2.46
CA GLY A 140 6.16 -4.72 2.33
C GLY A 140 4.71 -4.23 2.30
N SER A 141 4.45 -3.01 2.79
CA SER A 141 3.13 -2.38 2.63
C SER A 141 3.16 -1.53 1.35
N LEU A 142 2.19 -1.76 0.47
CA LEU A 142 2.15 -1.17 -0.87
C LEU A 142 0.98 -0.19 -0.99
N GLN A 143 1.24 0.97 -1.58
CA GLN A 143 0.25 2.01 -1.80
C GLN A 143 0.52 2.75 -3.11
N ILE A 144 -0.54 3.22 -3.75
CA ILE A 144 -0.49 4.19 -4.84
C ILE A 144 -0.85 5.55 -4.27
N ILE A 145 -0.15 6.58 -4.72
CA ILE A 145 -0.43 7.96 -4.36
C ILE A 145 -0.65 8.71 -5.67
N ASP A 146 -1.85 9.28 -5.83
CA ASP A 146 -2.12 10.29 -6.85
C ASP A 146 -1.85 11.68 -6.22
N LEU A 147 -0.73 12.28 -6.64
CA LEU A 147 -0.16 13.50 -6.04
C LEU A 147 -0.41 14.70 -6.95
N TRP A 148 -1.14 15.68 -6.44
CA TRP A 148 -1.40 16.96 -7.07
C TRP A 148 -0.65 18.06 -6.35
N TYR A 149 0.22 18.77 -7.06
CA TYR A 149 1.04 19.84 -6.52
C TYR A 149 0.72 21.17 -7.23
N ASP A 150 0.19 22.14 -6.50
CA ASP A 150 -0.21 23.46 -7.01
C ASP A 150 0.38 24.58 -6.14
N TRP A 151 1.65 24.86 -6.40
CA TRP A 151 2.40 25.90 -5.68
C TRP A 151 1.83 27.33 -5.83
N PRO A 152 1.41 27.80 -7.02
CA PRO A 152 0.82 29.13 -7.16
C PRO A 152 -0.37 29.37 -6.23
N ASN A 153 -1.18 28.34 -5.99
CA ASN A 153 -2.32 28.39 -5.05
C ASN A 153 -1.98 27.82 -3.66
N GLY A 154 -0.73 27.47 -3.41
CA GLY A 154 -0.24 27.08 -2.08
C GLY A 154 -0.86 25.79 -1.55
N ARG A 155 -1.12 24.79 -2.40
CA ARG A 155 -1.82 23.55 -2.01
C ARG A 155 -1.17 22.29 -2.58
N ASN A 156 -1.17 21.22 -1.80
CA ASN A 156 -0.70 19.88 -2.17
C ASN A 156 -1.75 18.85 -1.75
N PHE A 157 -2.05 17.88 -2.61
CA PHE A 157 -3.10 16.91 -2.36
C PHE A 157 -2.67 15.52 -2.76
N ASN A 158 -2.62 14.62 -1.77
CA ASN A 158 -2.29 13.22 -1.97
C ASN A 158 -3.56 12.38 -1.82
N ILE A 159 -3.94 11.66 -2.86
CA ILE A 159 -5.00 10.65 -2.82
C ILE A 159 -4.32 9.29 -2.73
N ILE A 160 -4.40 8.67 -1.56
CA ILE A 160 -3.57 7.53 -1.16
C ILE A 160 -4.45 6.28 -1.10
N GLN A 161 -4.18 5.33 -1.99
CA GLN A 161 -4.81 4.02 -2.00
C GLN A 161 -3.81 2.99 -1.51
N ASN A 162 -4.03 2.46 -0.31
CA ASN A 162 -3.32 1.27 0.16
C ASN A 162 -3.83 0.04 -0.61
N GLN A 163 -2.98 -0.97 -0.84
CA GLN A 163 -3.33 -2.14 -1.67
C GLN A 163 -4.68 -2.78 -1.28
N LEU A 164 -4.95 -2.91 0.02
CA LEU A 164 -6.22 -3.43 0.55
C LEU A 164 -6.93 -2.45 1.50
N GLY A 165 -6.34 -1.28 1.78
CA GLY A 165 -6.89 -0.35 2.76
C GLY A 165 -7.93 0.62 2.19
N LYS A 166 -8.45 1.47 3.07
CA LYS A 166 -9.33 2.58 2.71
C LYS A 166 -8.61 3.66 1.89
N LEU A 167 -9.34 4.27 0.96
CA LEU A 167 -8.89 5.43 0.20
C LEU A 167 -8.78 6.63 1.13
N LEU A 168 -7.55 7.09 1.33
CA LEU A 168 -7.23 8.20 2.22
C LEU A 168 -6.89 9.44 1.41
N TYR A 169 -7.41 10.58 1.84
CA TYR A 169 -7.14 11.88 1.27
C TYR A 169 -6.28 12.67 2.25
N ASP A 170 -5.16 13.21 1.78
CA ASP A 170 -4.23 14.04 2.53
C ASP A 170 -4.06 15.38 1.82
N LEU A 171 -4.81 16.38 2.29
CA LEU A 171 -4.89 17.73 1.75
C LEU A 171 -4.04 18.67 2.61
N GLU A 172 -3.02 19.26 2.01
CA GLU A 172 -2.02 20.09 2.69
C GLU A 172 -2.01 21.50 2.09
N TRP A 173 -1.97 22.50 2.96
CA TRP A 173 -1.88 23.91 2.59
C TRP A 173 -0.52 24.50 3.00
N ASN A 174 -0.09 25.52 2.26
CA ASN A 174 1.20 26.20 2.49
C ASN A 174 1.27 26.95 3.83
N ASN A 175 0.12 27.15 4.50
CA ASN A 175 0.04 27.70 5.85
C ASN A 175 0.34 26.66 6.94
N GLY A 176 0.67 25.42 6.57
CA GLY A 176 0.99 24.35 7.51
C GLY A 176 -0.19 23.46 7.89
N THR A 177 -1.42 23.82 7.55
CA THR A 177 -2.60 23.00 7.87
C THR A 177 -2.67 21.80 6.93
N SER A 178 -2.81 20.61 7.50
CA SER A 178 -3.05 19.36 6.76
C SER A 178 -4.32 18.68 7.27
N PHE A 179 -5.11 18.11 6.37
CA PHE A 179 -6.28 17.29 6.66
C PHE A 179 -6.10 15.89 6.11
N PHE A 180 -6.32 14.89 6.94
CA PHE A 180 -6.32 13.48 6.56
C PHE A 180 -7.72 12.93 6.76
N TYR A 181 -8.40 12.53 5.68
CA TYR A 181 -9.79 12.14 5.74
C TYR A 181 -10.16 11.01 4.77
N THR A 182 -11.30 10.38 5.01
CA THR A 182 -11.93 9.41 4.10
C THR A 182 -13.25 9.98 3.59
N LEU A 183 -13.60 9.73 2.32
CA LEU A 183 -14.90 10.12 1.74
C LEU A 183 -15.95 9.00 1.80
N ASP A 184 -15.60 7.85 2.36
CA ASP A 184 -16.52 6.73 2.56
C ASP A 184 -17.58 7.04 3.62
N SER A 185 -18.48 6.08 3.88
CA SER A 185 -19.55 6.25 4.86
C SER A 185 -19.06 6.51 6.29
N ASN A 186 -17.79 6.17 6.60
CA ASN A 186 -17.21 6.35 7.93
C ASN A 186 -16.85 7.81 8.20
N LYS A 187 -16.61 8.61 7.15
CA LYS A 187 -16.32 10.06 7.24
C LYS A 187 -15.29 10.40 8.30
N GLU A 188 -14.17 9.68 8.28
CA GLU A 188 -13.11 9.93 9.24
C GLU A 188 -12.36 11.20 8.84
N CYS A 189 -11.99 12.02 9.82
CA CYS A 189 -11.08 13.15 9.60
C CYS A 189 -10.20 13.39 10.81
N ARG A 190 -8.95 13.76 10.54
CA ARG A 190 -8.02 14.37 11.50
C ARG A 190 -7.28 15.52 10.83
N SER A 191 -6.99 16.57 11.58
CA SER A 191 -6.16 17.69 11.11
C SER A 191 -4.83 17.73 11.87
N ALA A 192 -3.83 18.31 11.23
CA ALA A 192 -2.53 18.58 11.84
C ALA A 192 -2.05 19.98 11.41
N GLN A 193 -1.27 20.63 12.26
CA GLN A 193 -0.56 21.85 11.94
C GLN A 193 0.94 21.55 11.88
N LEU A 194 1.55 21.81 10.73
CA LEU A 194 2.95 21.57 10.43
C LEU A 194 3.67 22.90 10.22
N GLU A 195 4.90 23.03 10.72
CA GLU A 195 5.63 24.31 10.69
C GLU A 195 6.09 24.73 9.29
N VAL A 196 6.35 23.77 8.39
CA VAL A 196 7.00 24.02 7.09
C VAL A 196 5.99 24.15 5.93
N GLY A 197 4.77 23.62 6.10
CA GLY A 197 3.77 23.54 5.03
C GLY A 197 4.19 22.60 3.89
N ILE A 198 3.73 22.87 2.68
CA ILE A 198 4.06 22.09 1.48
C ILE A 198 5.48 22.40 0.97
N LEU A 199 6.11 21.45 0.29
CA LEU A 199 7.44 21.67 -0.29
C LEU A 199 7.44 22.84 -1.28
N ARG A 200 8.41 23.72 -1.16
CA ARG A 200 8.61 24.87 -2.07
C ARG A 200 9.25 24.39 -3.38
N PRO A 201 9.11 25.09 -4.53
CA PRO A 201 9.72 24.66 -5.78
C PRO A 201 11.24 24.48 -5.71
N ASN A 202 11.90 25.22 -4.82
CA ASN A 202 13.34 25.16 -4.58
C ASN A 202 13.72 24.26 -3.38
N TRP A 203 12.88 23.28 -3.02
CA TRP A 203 13.06 22.45 -1.82
C TRP A 203 14.37 21.65 -1.81
N LEU A 204 15.01 21.43 -2.96
CA LEU A 204 16.33 20.78 -3.09
C LEU A 204 17.53 21.74 -2.96
N ASP A 205 17.31 23.04 -2.77
CA ASP A 205 18.42 23.98 -2.56
C ASP A 205 19.29 23.54 -1.38
N GLY A 206 20.61 23.53 -1.60
CA GLY A 206 21.59 23.06 -0.62
C GLY A 206 21.76 21.54 -0.52
N ALA A 207 21.11 20.75 -1.38
CA ALA A 207 21.32 19.30 -1.44
C ALA A 207 22.72 18.95 -1.98
N ASN A 208 23.25 17.82 -1.51
CA ASN A 208 24.52 17.25 -1.94
C ASN A 208 24.32 16.39 -3.19
N TYR A 209 25.08 16.65 -4.25
CA TYR A 209 25.08 15.78 -5.43
C TYR A 209 25.92 14.53 -5.17
N LEU A 210 25.34 13.35 -5.43
CA LEU A 210 25.98 12.05 -5.19
C LEU A 210 26.47 11.36 -6.46
N GLY A 211 26.23 11.95 -7.64
CA GLY A 211 26.59 11.38 -8.94
C GLY A 211 25.39 10.80 -9.69
N GLN A 212 25.67 9.92 -10.65
CA GLN A 212 24.65 9.31 -11.50
C GLN A 212 24.46 7.82 -11.20
N LYS A 213 23.22 7.36 -11.23
CA LYS A 213 22.87 5.95 -11.01
C LYS A 213 21.70 5.54 -11.88
N TYR A 214 21.71 4.31 -12.36
CA TYR A 214 20.54 3.72 -13.01
C TYR A 214 19.51 3.29 -11.95
N VAL A 215 18.29 3.80 -12.08
CA VAL A 215 17.12 3.45 -11.25
C VAL A 215 15.89 3.36 -12.15
N ASP A 216 15.11 2.30 -12.03
CA ASP A 216 13.87 2.05 -12.78
C ASP A 216 14.01 2.21 -14.31
N GLY A 217 15.19 1.89 -14.84
CA GLY A 217 15.50 2.02 -16.28
C GLY A 217 15.98 3.42 -16.71
N PHE A 218 16.05 4.39 -15.80
CA PHE A 218 16.52 5.76 -16.06
C PHE A 218 17.93 5.97 -15.52
N LEU A 219 18.78 6.63 -16.31
CA LEU A 219 20.02 7.20 -15.78
C LEU A 219 19.66 8.47 -15.00
N CYS A 220 19.78 8.43 -13.68
CA CYS A 220 19.36 9.51 -12.80
C CYS A 220 20.54 10.27 -12.20
N ASN A 221 20.43 11.59 -12.10
CA ASN A 221 21.16 12.40 -11.14
C ASN A 221 20.64 12.10 -9.73
N VAL A 222 21.53 11.89 -8.77
CA VAL A 222 21.17 11.57 -7.40
C VAL A 222 21.56 12.72 -6.48
N TRP A 223 20.60 13.20 -5.70
CA TRP A 223 20.80 14.24 -4.70
C TRP A 223 20.42 13.72 -3.31
N GLU A 224 21.15 14.16 -2.30
CA GLU A 224 20.81 13.92 -0.90
C GLU A 224 20.57 15.25 -0.20
N LYS A 225 19.45 15.31 0.53
CA LYS A 225 19.25 16.31 1.56
C LYS A 225 19.29 15.57 2.90
N VAL A 226 20.36 15.83 3.66
CA VAL A 226 20.70 15.11 4.89
C VAL A 226 19.50 15.07 5.84
N ASP A 227 19.27 13.92 6.47
CA ASP A 227 18.14 13.63 7.37
C ASP A 227 16.74 13.85 6.78
N PHE A 228 16.65 13.98 5.45
CA PHE A 228 15.41 14.24 4.73
C PHE A 228 15.15 13.17 3.66
N ILE A 229 15.89 13.21 2.55
CA ILE A 229 15.56 12.43 1.35
C ILE A 229 16.77 12.19 0.44
N TRP A 230 16.74 11.06 -0.27
CA TRP A 230 17.49 10.85 -1.52
C TRP A 230 16.53 11.01 -2.70
N TYR A 231 16.88 11.88 -3.64
CA TYR A 231 16.06 12.21 -4.79
C TYR A 231 16.78 11.85 -6.09
N TYR A 232 16.06 11.16 -6.98
CA TYR A 232 16.55 10.67 -8.25
C TYR A 232 15.81 11.38 -9.38
N GLU A 233 16.55 12.15 -10.15
CA GLU A 233 16.07 12.94 -11.28
C GLU A 233 16.63 12.37 -12.58
N ASP A 234 15.78 12.09 -13.57
CA ASP A 234 16.26 11.64 -14.88
C ASP A 234 17.22 12.68 -15.51
N VAL A 235 18.40 12.22 -15.93
CA VAL A 235 19.45 13.09 -16.49
C VAL A 235 18.97 13.83 -17.73
N LEU A 236 18.17 13.17 -18.57
CA LEU A 236 17.73 13.69 -19.86
C LEU A 236 16.55 14.65 -19.71
N THR A 237 15.47 14.19 -19.08
CA THR A 237 14.19 14.92 -19.04
C THR A 237 14.02 15.81 -17.81
N LYS A 238 14.91 15.68 -16.81
CA LYS A 238 14.83 16.39 -15.52
C LYS A 238 13.57 16.09 -14.70
N ARG A 239 12.86 15.01 -15.01
CA ARG A 239 11.68 14.58 -14.24
C ARG A 239 12.08 13.79 -12.99
N PRO A 240 11.30 13.85 -11.90
CA PRO A 240 11.46 12.93 -10.79
C PRO A 240 11.26 11.49 -11.26
N VAL A 241 12.11 10.58 -10.81
CA VAL A 241 11.99 9.13 -11.07
C VAL A 241 11.68 8.36 -9.80
N HIS A 242 12.44 8.66 -8.74
CA HIS A 242 12.40 7.91 -7.50
C HIS A 242 12.83 8.80 -6.34
N TRP A 243 12.30 8.55 -5.15
CA TRP A 243 12.84 9.13 -3.94
C TRP A 243 12.70 8.21 -2.74
N VAL A 244 13.64 8.34 -1.82
CA VAL A 244 13.70 7.54 -0.60
C VAL A 244 13.83 8.49 0.58
N PHE A 245 12.92 8.39 1.53
CA PHE A 245 13.02 9.13 2.79
C PHE A 245 14.06 8.49 3.71
N TYR A 246 14.60 9.28 4.63
CA TYR A 246 15.48 8.77 5.70
C TYR A 246 14.85 7.61 6.51
N THR A 247 13.52 7.50 6.52
CA THR A 247 12.76 6.41 7.15
C THR A 247 12.80 5.08 6.39
N GLY A 248 13.36 5.06 5.18
CA GLY A 248 13.34 3.90 4.28
C GLY A 248 12.06 3.79 3.44
N ARG A 249 11.07 4.68 3.61
CA ARG A 249 9.93 4.77 2.70
C ARG A 249 10.44 5.20 1.32
N ALA A 250 10.21 4.37 0.33
CA ALA A 250 10.53 4.65 -1.06
C ALA A 250 9.24 4.97 -1.82
N ALA A 251 9.31 5.99 -2.67
CA ALA A 251 8.31 6.24 -3.67
C ALA A 251 8.97 6.17 -5.04
N HIS A 252 8.22 5.63 -5.97
CA HIS A 252 8.66 5.56 -7.34
C HIS A 252 7.57 6.13 -8.21
N VAL A 253 7.96 6.98 -9.14
CA VAL A 253 7.02 7.71 -9.97
C VAL A 253 6.49 6.75 -11.04
N MET A 254 5.16 6.72 -11.20
CA MET A 254 4.52 5.92 -12.26
C MET A 254 4.24 6.78 -13.49
N THR A 255 3.70 7.98 -13.27
CA THR A 255 3.39 8.99 -14.29
C THR A 255 3.82 10.38 -13.78
N PHE A 256 4.12 11.30 -14.69
CA PHE A 256 4.49 12.68 -14.35
C PHE A 256 4.02 13.65 -15.44
N GLU A 257 2.92 14.35 -15.18
CA GLU A 257 2.23 15.21 -16.15
C GLU A 257 2.39 16.69 -15.79
N VAL A 258 3.33 17.37 -16.45
CA VAL A 258 3.58 18.79 -16.21
C VAL A 258 2.40 19.63 -16.70
N GLY A 259 1.83 20.45 -15.81
CA GLY A 259 0.72 21.36 -16.13
C GLY A 259 -0.67 20.75 -15.97
N ALA A 260 -0.80 19.52 -15.45
CA ALA A 260 -2.09 18.96 -15.07
C ALA A 260 -2.74 19.81 -13.97
N VAL A 261 -4.06 20.04 -14.09
CA VAL A 261 -4.84 20.86 -13.15
C VAL A 261 -5.99 20.04 -12.59
N LEU A 262 -6.14 20.08 -11.27
CA LEU A 262 -7.28 19.50 -10.56
C LEU A 262 -8.36 20.55 -10.33
N GLU A 263 -9.61 20.18 -10.53
CA GLU A 263 -10.78 21.05 -10.30
C GLU A 263 -10.76 21.65 -8.88
N ASP A 264 -10.99 22.98 -8.79
CA ASP A 264 -10.90 23.74 -7.54
C ASP A 264 -11.74 23.18 -6.39
N ALA A 265 -12.90 22.59 -6.71
CA ALA A 265 -13.78 21.98 -5.71
C ALA A 265 -13.12 20.83 -4.94
N LYS A 266 -12.18 20.10 -5.56
CA LYS A 266 -11.49 18.95 -4.93
C LYS A 266 -10.45 19.35 -3.90
N TRP A 267 -10.04 20.62 -3.88
CA TRP A 267 -9.05 21.15 -2.95
C TRP A 267 -9.65 21.62 -1.60
N GLN A 268 -10.93 21.30 -1.35
CA GLN A 268 -11.62 21.65 -0.11
C GLN A 268 -11.69 20.44 0.82
N ALA A 269 -11.30 20.64 2.08
CA ALA A 269 -11.52 19.66 3.12
C ALA A 269 -13.04 19.51 3.37
N PRO A 270 -13.53 18.28 3.63
CA PRO A 270 -14.94 18.07 3.94
C PRO A 270 -15.40 18.80 5.21
N VAL A 271 -16.69 19.16 5.27
CA VAL A 271 -17.26 19.95 6.38
C VAL A 271 -17.05 19.27 7.75
N TYR A 272 -17.14 17.94 7.81
CA TYR A 272 -16.96 17.17 9.05
C TYR A 272 -15.51 17.22 9.59
N CYS A 273 -14.53 17.70 8.82
CA CYS A 273 -13.19 17.97 9.33
C CYS A 273 -13.13 19.19 10.26
N PHE A 274 -14.16 20.04 10.25
CA PHE A 274 -14.25 21.26 11.06
C PHE A 274 -15.24 21.12 12.23
N GLU A 275 -15.98 20.02 12.25
CA GLU A 275 -16.85 19.68 13.38
C GLU A 275 -15.96 19.25 14.55
N LYS A 276 -16.05 19.94 15.69
CA LYS A 276 -15.33 19.53 16.90
C LYS A 276 -15.90 18.19 17.35
N SER A 277 -15.15 17.11 17.19
CA SER A 277 -15.38 15.90 17.97
C SER A 277 -15.21 16.30 19.45
N GLY A 278 -16.29 16.19 20.22
CA GLY A 278 -16.19 16.34 21.68
C GLY A 278 -15.12 15.38 22.20
N ASP A 279 -14.14 15.92 22.92
CA ASP A 279 -13.05 15.21 23.61
C ASP A 279 -11.94 14.56 22.75
N GLN A 280 -11.17 15.38 22.03
CA GLN A 280 -9.74 15.09 21.83
C GLN A 280 -8.89 16.20 22.45
N LYS A 281 -8.20 15.86 23.54
CA LYS A 281 -7.15 16.71 24.13
C LYS A 281 -6.17 17.09 23.03
N ASN A 282 -5.90 18.40 22.92
CA ASN A 282 -4.70 18.91 22.28
C ASN A 282 -3.50 18.23 22.94
N THR A 283 -2.95 17.19 22.32
CA THR A 283 -1.61 16.73 22.64
C THR A 283 -0.68 17.74 22.00
N GLU A 284 -0.34 18.79 22.75
CA GLU A 284 0.89 19.53 22.51
C GLU A 284 2.02 18.50 22.48
N LEU A 285 2.59 18.26 21.30
CA LEU A 285 3.79 17.44 21.18
C LEU A 285 4.98 18.27 21.65
N GLY A 286 5.09 18.41 22.97
CA GLY A 286 6.30 18.85 23.63
C GLY A 286 7.41 17.85 23.37
N SER A 287 8.59 18.37 23.08
CA SER A 287 9.87 17.68 22.92
C SER A 287 10.07 16.54 23.95
N VAL A 288 10.08 15.29 23.50
CA VAL A 288 10.67 14.19 24.27
C VAL A 288 11.42 13.21 23.35
N VAL A 289 12.70 13.09 23.71
CA VAL A 289 13.73 12.17 23.25
C VAL A 289 13.34 10.71 23.45
N ALA A 290 13.70 9.86 22.49
CA ALA A 290 13.96 8.42 22.54
C ALA A 290 12.95 7.49 23.25
N GLY A 291 12.40 6.52 22.50
CA GLY A 291 11.82 5.30 23.04
C GLY A 291 10.60 4.85 22.24
N GLY A 292 10.73 3.73 21.53
CA GLY A 292 9.72 3.27 20.58
C GLY A 292 8.41 2.79 21.19
N SER A 293 7.34 2.96 20.42
CA SER A 293 6.18 2.07 20.38
C SER A 293 5.39 2.36 19.09
N GLN A 294 4.79 1.32 18.53
CA GLN A 294 3.90 1.35 17.37
C GLN A 294 2.83 2.45 17.49
N GLU A 295 2.76 3.36 16.53
CA GLU A 295 1.54 3.97 15.93
C GLU A 295 1.93 5.16 15.03
N ASN A 296 1.06 5.48 14.07
CA ASN A 296 1.14 6.58 13.08
C ASN A 296 1.69 6.22 11.69
N LEU A 297 1.04 5.25 11.05
CA LEU A 297 1.21 4.96 9.62
C LEU A 297 0.29 5.85 8.77
N VAL A 298 0.34 7.17 8.99
CA VAL A 298 -0.20 8.17 8.06
C VAL A 298 0.63 9.46 8.20
N ALA A 299 1.85 9.40 7.67
CA ALA A 299 2.69 10.58 7.48
C ALA A 299 2.61 10.98 6.00
N GLY A 300 2.42 12.27 5.74
CA GLY A 300 2.37 12.84 4.38
C GLY A 300 3.56 12.41 3.53
N VAL A 301 3.34 12.34 2.23
CA VAL A 301 4.21 11.67 1.26
C VAL A 301 5.58 12.34 1.11
N LEU A 302 5.71 13.60 1.56
CA LEU A 302 6.93 14.41 1.49
C LEU A 302 7.56 14.72 2.85
N ARG A 303 7.22 13.92 3.88
CA ARG A 303 7.68 14.17 5.25
C ARG A 303 9.14 13.71 5.44
N GLY A 304 10.04 14.67 5.52
CA GLY A 304 11.28 14.52 6.27
C GLY A 304 11.42 15.67 7.26
N SER A 305 11.94 15.35 8.45
CA SER A 305 12.09 16.31 9.53
C SER A 305 13.34 17.16 9.25
N MET A 306 13.18 18.36 8.69
CA MET A 306 14.27 19.33 8.70
C MET A 306 14.31 19.99 10.07
N GLY A 307 15.11 19.43 10.97
CA GLY A 307 15.60 20.14 12.15
C GLY A 307 16.82 20.97 11.76
N LEU A 308 16.89 22.20 12.27
CA LEU A 308 18.08 23.05 12.27
C LEU A 308 19.31 22.32 12.83
#